data_AF-A0A2A6CHU6-F1
#
_entry.id   AF-A0A2A6CHU6-F1
#
_cell.length_a   1.000
_cell.length_b   1.000
_cell.length_c   1.000
_cell.angle_alpha   90.00
_cell.angle_beta   90.00
_cell.angle_gamma   90.00
#
_symmetry.space_group_name_H-M   'P 1'
#
loop_
_entity.id
_entity.type
_entity.pdbx_description
1 polymer ?
#
loop_
_entity_poly.entity_id
_entity_poly.type
_entity_poly.pdbx_seq_one_letter_code
_entity_poly.pdbx_strand_id
1 'polypeptide(L)'
;MDLNLSYKTNLLALENLVLVMLDQDITVIPRESSWFGFYKEKDIDVIVPYNESKLYTEDRIGLRTLDETGRLHFYTMKGRHMTYDWDVLKQLIDLYFK
;
A
#
# COMPACT_ATOMS: atom_id res chain seq x y z
N MET A 1 -18.93 -0.87 15.18
CA MET A 1 -18.99 -1.23 13.75
C MET A 1 -18.33 -2.58 13.62
N ASP A 2 -19.10 -3.57 13.17
CA ASP A 2 -18.58 -4.93 12.99
C ASP A 2 -17.72 -5.01 11.73
N LEU A 3 -16.65 -5.80 11.78
CA LEU A 3 -15.76 -6.04 10.64
C LEU A 3 -16.40 -7.04 9.68
N ASN A 4 -16.43 -6.71 8.38
CA ASN A 4 -16.87 -7.66 7.37
C ASN A 4 -15.75 -8.66 7.05
N LEU A 5 -15.86 -9.87 7.58
CA LEU A 5 -14.87 -10.94 7.42
C LEU A 5 -14.66 -11.38 5.95
N SER A 6 -15.65 -11.17 5.08
CA SER A 6 -15.50 -11.52 3.66
C SER A 6 -14.44 -10.65 2.97
N TYR A 7 -14.32 -9.37 3.34
CA TYR A 7 -13.31 -8.48 2.75
C TYR A 7 -11.89 -8.91 3.11
N LYS A 8 -11.67 -9.29 4.37
CA LYS A 8 -10.39 -9.86 4.80
C LYS A 8 -10.08 -11.15 4.06
N THR A 9 -11.05 -12.07 3.99
CA THR A 9 -10.88 -13.35 3.30
C THR A 9 -10.52 -13.16 1.83
N ASN A 10 -11.21 -12.25 1.14
CA ASN A 10 -10.99 -11.98 -0.28
C ASN A 10 -9.63 -11.30 -0.52
N LEU A 11 -9.22 -10.35 0.32
CA LEU A 11 -7.91 -9.71 0.18
C LEU A 11 -6.78 -10.71 0.44
N LEU A 12 -6.95 -11.61 1.41
CA LEU A 12 -5.97 -12.67 1.71
C LEU A 12 -5.85 -13.74 0.62
N ALA A 13 -6.77 -13.79 -0.33
CA ALA A 13 -6.68 -14.67 -1.50
C ALA A 13 -5.62 -14.20 -2.51
N LEU A 14 -5.10 -12.98 -2.38
CA LEU A 14 -4.01 -12.50 -3.23
C LEU A 14 -2.71 -13.28 -2.97
N GLU A 15 -2.03 -13.65 -4.05
CA GLU A 15 -0.66 -14.18 -3.98
C GLU A 15 0.33 -13.08 -3.63
N ASN A 16 0.18 -11.90 -4.23
CA ASN A 16 1.00 -10.72 -3.95
C ASN A 16 0.14 -9.45 -4.00
N LEU A 17 0.38 -8.53 -3.08
CA LEU A 17 -0.12 -7.16 -3.09
C LEU A 17 1.08 -6.21 -3.23
N VAL A 18 1.28 -5.69 -4.44
CA VAL A 18 2.39 -4.78 -4.77
C VAL A 18 1.89 -3.34 -4.77
N LEU A 19 2.45 -2.51 -3.90
CA LEU A 19 2.06 -1.12 -3.70
C LEU A 19 3.16 -0.20 -4.20
N VAL A 20 2.83 0.65 -5.17
CA VAL A 20 3.78 1.57 -5.82
C VAL A 20 3.47 2.99 -5.39
N MET A 21 4.50 3.69 -4.90
CA MET A 21 4.43 5.13 -4.58
C MET A 21 5.37 5.90 -5.50
N LEU A 22 4.93 7.07 -5.96
CA LEU A 22 5.73 7.99 -6.75
C LEU A 22 6.34 9.06 -5.84
N ASP A 23 7.66 9.23 -5.88
CA ASP A 23 8.41 10.06 -4.92
C ASP A 23 8.14 11.57 -5.05
N GLN A 24 7.71 12.02 -6.24
CA GLN A 24 7.38 13.41 -6.57
C GLN A 24 5.87 13.57 -6.85
N ASP A 25 5.02 12.67 -6.35
CA ASP A 25 3.57 12.80 -6.51
C ASP A 25 3.06 14.06 -5.78
N ILE A 26 2.30 14.88 -6.52
CA ILE A 26 1.62 16.06 -6.00
C ILE A 26 0.10 16.00 -6.21
N THR A 27 -0.40 14.89 -6.76
CA THR A 27 -1.81 14.62 -7.01
C THR A 27 -2.38 13.73 -5.89
N VAL A 28 -1.65 12.69 -5.50
CA VAL A 28 -1.99 11.85 -4.35
C VAL A 28 -1.44 12.51 -3.09
N ILE A 29 -2.34 12.95 -2.21
CA ILE A 29 -2.01 13.68 -0.99
C ILE A 29 -2.75 13.02 0.20
N PRO A 30 -2.05 12.44 1.20
CA PRO A 30 -0.59 12.28 1.26
C PRO A 30 -0.13 11.18 0.30
N ARG A 31 1.07 11.29 -0.29
CA ARG A 31 1.62 10.28 -1.21
C ARG A 31 1.76 8.90 -0.56
N GLU A 32 1.98 8.87 0.76
CA GLU A 32 2.07 7.68 1.59
C GLU A 32 0.74 6.87 1.60
N SER A 33 -0.37 7.47 1.17
CA SER A 33 -1.64 6.75 0.96
C SER A 33 -1.56 5.67 -0.12
N SER A 34 -0.63 5.78 -1.08
CA SER A 34 -0.33 4.69 -2.01
C SER A 34 0.17 3.42 -1.30
N TRP A 35 0.68 3.55 -0.07
CA TRP A 35 1.19 2.49 0.77
C TRP A 35 0.33 2.23 2.01
N PHE A 36 -0.94 2.64 2.03
CA PHE A 36 -1.82 2.58 3.22
C PHE A 36 -1.38 3.44 4.42
N GLY A 37 -0.42 4.35 4.24
CA GLY A 37 -0.16 5.42 5.21
C GLY A 37 -1.22 6.52 5.11
N PHE A 38 -1.44 7.27 6.18
CA PHE A 38 -2.38 8.40 6.14
C PHE A 38 -2.07 9.45 7.19
N TYR A 39 -2.74 10.60 7.14
CA TYR A 39 -2.67 11.60 8.19
C TYR A 39 -3.12 11.03 9.54
N LYS A 40 -2.48 11.52 10.60
CA LYS A 40 -2.94 11.29 11.96
C LYS A 40 -4.31 11.96 12.15
N GLU A 41 -5.12 11.38 13.04
CA GLU A 41 -6.46 11.91 13.30
C GLU A 41 -6.37 13.37 13.77
N LYS A 42 -7.06 14.27 13.05
CA LYS A 42 -7.10 15.74 13.29
C LYS A 42 -5.75 16.46 13.12
N ASP A 43 -4.77 15.85 12.47
CA ASP A 43 -3.44 16.42 12.26
C ASP A 43 -2.93 16.08 10.85
N ILE A 44 -2.88 17.09 9.98
CA ILE A 44 -2.47 16.94 8.58
C ILE A 44 -0.96 17.07 8.38
N ASP A 45 -0.20 17.40 9.44
CA ASP A 45 1.25 17.55 9.36
C ASP A 45 1.98 16.25 9.73
N VAL A 46 1.26 15.32 10.38
CA VAL A 46 1.81 14.03 10.84
C VAL A 46 1.26 12.88 10.00
N ILE A 47 2.17 12.11 9.39
CA ILE A 47 1.85 10.87 8.69
C ILE A 47 1.99 9.69 9.65
N VAL A 48 0.93 8.87 9.71
CA VAL A 48 0.93 7.54 10.34
C VAL A 48 1.25 6.52 9.24
N PRO A 49 2.36 5.77 9.34
CA PRO A 49 2.69 4.73 8.38
C PRO A 49 1.72 3.55 8.47
N TYR A 50 1.71 2.72 7.43
CA TYR A 50 0.75 1.62 7.29
C TYR A 50 0.77 0.66 8.49
N ASN A 51 1.95 0.36 9.03
CA ASN A 51 2.18 -0.60 10.10
C ASN A 51 1.81 -0.10 11.50
N GLU A 52 1.64 1.21 11.69
CA GLU A 52 1.20 1.81 12.95
C GLU A 52 -0.32 2.04 13.00
N SER A 53 -1.00 1.91 11.87
CA SER A 53 -2.45 2.11 11.77
C SER A 53 -3.25 1.00 12.47
N LYS A 54 -4.49 1.31 12.89
CA LYS A 54 -5.45 0.28 13.36
C LYS A 54 -5.79 -0.76 12.29
N LEU A 55 -5.71 -0.37 11.01
CA LEU A 55 -5.94 -1.27 9.88
C LEU A 55 -4.97 -2.45 9.91
N TYR A 56 -3.71 -2.18 10.23
CA TYR A 56 -2.63 -3.15 10.32
C TYR A 56 -2.53 -3.81 11.70
N THR A 57 -2.47 -3.03 12.78
CA THR A 57 -2.26 -3.55 14.15
C THR A 57 -3.37 -4.48 14.63
N GLU A 58 -4.61 -4.25 14.21
CA GLU A 58 -5.75 -5.14 14.46
C GLU A 58 -6.02 -6.12 13.30
N ASP A 59 -5.21 -6.07 12.23
CA ASP A 59 -5.31 -6.89 11.02
C ASP A 59 -6.73 -6.95 10.42
N ARG A 60 -7.37 -5.78 10.31
CA ARG A 60 -8.80 -5.64 10.01
C ARG A 60 -9.18 -6.15 8.63
N ILE A 61 -8.28 -5.99 7.65
CA ILE A 61 -8.47 -6.44 6.26
C ILE A 61 -7.48 -7.54 5.85
N GLY A 62 -6.60 -8.00 6.75
CA GLY A 62 -5.56 -8.97 6.41
C GLY A 62 -4.23 -8.37 5.97
N LEU A 63 -4.05 -7.05 6.08
CA LEU A 63 -2.82 -6.37 5.64
C LEU A 63 -1.58 -6.83 6.43
N ARG A 64 -1.69 -7.04 7.74
CA ARG A 64 -0.58 -7.57 8.55
C ARG A 64 -0.28 -9.01 8.19
N THR A 65 -1.32 -9.81 7.97
CA THR A 65 -1.14 -11.20 7.52
C THR A 65 -0.43 -11.25 6.16
N LEU A 66 -0.73 -10.35 5.21
CA LEU A 66 0.01 -10.27 3.94
C LEU A 66 1.49 -9.89 4.13
N ASP A 67 1.77 -8.92 5.01
CA ASP A 67 3.14 -8.49 5.34
C ASP A 67 3.94 -9.64 5.98
N GLU A 68 3.43 -10.25 7.05
CA GLU A 68 4.09 -11.35 7.77
C GLU A 68 4.27 -12.61 6.91
N THR A 69 3.45 -12.80 5.87
CA THR A 69 3.59 -13.92 4.93
C THR A 69 4.44 -13.58 3.70
N GLY A 70 5.05 -12.39 3.64
CA GLY A 70 5.91 -11.96 2.54
C GLY A 70 5.18 -11.67 1.24
N ARG A 71 3.87 -11.39 1.30
CA ARG A 71 2.99 -11.14 0.15
C ARG A 71 2.66 -9.66 -0.04
N LEU A 72 3.02 -8.80 0.91
CA LEU A 72 2.90 -7.34 0.78
C LEU A 72 4.25 -6.75 0.34
N HIS A 73 4.26 -6.02 -0.78
CA HIS A 73 5.49 -5.47 -1.34
C HIS A 73 5.36 -3.97 -1.55
N PHE A 74 6.39 -3.22 -1.17
CA PHE A 74 6.45 -1.76 -1.31
C PHE A 74 7.52 -1.38 -2.32
N TYR A 75 7.14 -0.55 -3.29
CA TYR A 75 8.04 -0.06 -4.33
C TYR A 75 7.92 1.44 -4.52
N THR A 76 9.04 2.14 -4.63
CA THR A 76 9.06 3.58 -4.92
C THR A 76 9.57 3.79 -6.33
N MET A 77 8.82 4.55 -7.13
CA MET A 77 9.21 4.98 -8.46
C MET A 77 9.51 6.47 -8.46
N LYS A 78 10.52 6.84 -9.24
CA LYS A 78 10.84 8.25 -9.46
C LYS A 78 9.81 8.86 -10.42
N GLY A 79 9.23 9.99 -10.02
CA GLY A 79 8.40 10.80 -10.91
C GLY A 79 7.14 11.36 -10.28
N ARG A 80 6.40 12.12 -11.08
CA ARG A 80 5.10 12.70 -10.70
C ARG A 80 3.99 11.70 -11.02
N HIS A 81 2.77 11.98 -10.56
CA HIS A 81 1.61 11.12 -10.81
C HIS A 81 1.51 10.64 -12.26
N MET A 82 1.51 9.32 -12.45
CA MET A 82 1.47 8.65 -13.77
C MET A 82 2.57 9.08 -14.76
N THR A 83 3.62 9.74 -14.27
CA THR A 83 4.77 10.21 -15.05
C THR A 83 6.01 9.50 -14.53
N TYR A 84 6.28 8.33 -15.07
CA TYR A 84 7.36 7.44 -14.66
C TYR A 84 7.97 6.73 -15.87
N ASP A 85 9.11 6.08 -15.65
CA ASP A 85 9.75 5.24 -16.66
C ASP A 85 8.98 3.92 -16.82
N TRP A 86 8.51 3.65 -18.04
CA TRP A 86 7.78 2.43 -18.38
C TRP A 86 8.63 1.18 -18.25
N ASP A 87 9.93 1.25 -18.48
CA ASP A 87 10.82 0.10 -18.35
C ASP A 87 10.96 -0.32 -16.88
N VAL A 88 10.92 0.64 -15.95
CA VAL A 88 10.91 0.36 -14.50
C VAL A 88 9.61 -0.34 -14.10
N LEU A 89 8.46 0.10 -14.59
CA LEU A 89 7.18 -0.58 -14.33
C LEU A 89 7.18 -1.99 -14.91
N LYS A 90 7.71 -2.17 -16.13
CA LYS A 90 7.79 -3.47 -16.77
C LYS A 90 8.62 -4.47 -15.96
N GLN A 91 9.79 -4.05 -15.45
CA GLN A 91 10.60 -4.89 -14.57
C GLN A 91 9.86 -5.32 -13.31
N LEU A 92 9.04 -4.43 -12.73
CA LEU A 92 8.22 -4.75 -11.57
C LEU A 92 7.12 -5.77 -11.91
N ILE A 93 6.47 -5.60 -13.07
CA ILE A 93 5.46 -6.54 -13.56
C ILE A 93 6.09 -7.92 -13.78
N ASP A 94 7.22 -8.00 -14.46
CA ASP A 94 7.92 -9.27 -14.75
C ASP A 94 8.36 -10.02 -13.47
N LEU A 95 8.58 -9.30 -12.36
CA LEU A 95 8.95 -9.89 -11.08
C LEU A 95 7.77 -10.61 -10.39
N TYR A 96 6.56 -10.06 -10.49
CA TYR A 96 5.40 -10.48 -9.69
C TYR A 96 4.25 -11.09 -10.49
N PHE A 97 4.19 -10.85 -11.80
CA PHE A 97 3.15 -11.36 -12.70
C PHE A 97 3.80 -12.34 -13.68
N LYS A 98 3.71 -13.64 -13.36
CA LYS A 98 4.18 -14.73 -14.21
C LYS A 98 3.00 -15.46 -14.85
#